data_AF-A0AAN0LUU2-F1
#
_entry.id   AF-A0AAN0LUU2-F1
#
_cell.length_a   1.000
_cell.length_b   1.000
_cell.length_c   1.000
_cell.angle_alpha   90.00
_cell.angle_beta   90.00
_cell.angle_gamma   90.00
#
_symmetry.space_group_name_H-M   'P 1'
#
loop_
_entity.id
_entity.type
_entity.pdbx_description
1 polymer ?
#
loop_
_entity_poly.entity_id
_entity_poly.type
_entity_poly.pdbx_seq_one_letter_code
_entity_poly.pdbx_strand_id
1 'polypeptide(L)'
;MQIYSVETKDCEYGYEPINLNTGNFLYDNPDVGYIENDKEHILSRHYDSMGLGKDGLFGRNWTMSISESLYFLENGTIQYQDSTGRIYTFVRNEDGTYKTPYGSSYQLNRSVSETRTFTRDSDYYDQDDAPISENFDVDYYQYELSQSVNDEKKYSITMVILRNKY
;
A
#
# COMPACT_ATOMS: atom_id res chain seq x y z
N MET A 1 21.56 16.19 6.84
CA MET A 1 21.16 14.78 6.87
C MET A 1 22.35 13.96 7.36
N GLN A 2 22.24 13.38 8.55
CA GLN A 2 23.23 12.46 9.12
C GLN A 2 22.62 11.06 9.08
N ILE A 3 23.39 10.07 8.62
CA ILE A 3 22.98 8.66 8.48
C ILE A 3 23.91 7.81 9.36
N TYR A 4 23.37 6.84 10.08
CA TYR A 4 24.13 5.93 10.95
C TYR A 4 23.50 4.53 10.98
N SER A 5 24.31 3.53 11.29
CA SER A 5 23.83 2.18 11.56
C SER A 5 23.18 2.13 12.94
N VAL A 6 22.08 1.38 13.06
CA VAL A 6 21.42 1.11 14.34
C VAL A 6 21.69 -0.33 14.74
N GLU A 7 22.05 -0.55 16.00
CA GLU A 7 22.26 -1.91 16.53
C GLU A 7 20.99 -2.43 17.19
N THR A 8 20.72 -3.73 17.05
CA THR A 8 19.60 -4.39 17.70
C THR A 8 19.98 -4.86 19.09
N LYS A 9 19.00 -4.90 20.01
CA LYS A 9 19.14 -5.42 21.37
C LYS A 9 18.54 -6.82 21.53
N ASP A 10 18.57 -7.63 20.47
CA ASP A 10 17.98 -8.96 20.53
C ASP A 10 18.91 -9.91 21.32
N CYS A 11 18.33 -10.67 22.25
CA CYS A 11 19.00 -11.55 23.24
C CYS A 11 19.33 -10.92 24.62
N GLU A 12 18.55 -9.92 25.05
CA GLU A 12 18.46 -9.51 26.46
C GLU A 12 17.29 -10.26 27.13
N TYR A 13 17.46 -10.74 28.37
CA TYR A 13 16.43 -11.50 29.10
C TYR A 13 15.13 -10.69 29.21
N GLY A 14 14.02 -11.23 28.70
CA GLY A 14 12.73 -10.53 28.61
C GLY A 14 12.39 -9.92 27.23
N TYR A 15 13.29 -10.02 26.25
CA TYR A 15 13.08 -9.62 24.85
C TYR A 15 13.08 -10.83 23.91
N GLU A 16 12.46 -11.93 24.36
CA GLU A 16 12.36 -13.14 23.55
C GLU A 16 11.46 -12.85 22.34
N PRO A 17 11.96 -13.03 21.10
CA PRO A 17 11.25 -12.69 19.87
C PRO A 17 10.06 -13.63 19.57
N ILE A 18 9.66 -14.47 20.52
CA ILE A 18 8.57 -15.43 20.34
C ILE A 18 7.38 -15.07 21.23
N ASN A 19 6.21 -14.97 20.61
CA ASN A 19 4.96 -14.84 21.34
C ASN A 19 4.62 -16.20 21.97
N LEU A 20 4.77 -16.32 23.29
CA LEU A 20 4.53 -17.57 24.02
C LEU A 20 3.07 -18.06 23.98
N ASN A 21 2.11 -17.18 23.69
CA ASN A 21 0.70 -17.56 23.59
C ASN A 21 0.34 -18.15 22.21
N THR A 22 1.06 -17.76 21.14
CA THR A 22 0.73 -18.17 19.76
C THR A 22 1.82 -18.99 19.08
N GLY A 23 3.05 -19.00 19.62
CA GLY A 23 4.23 -19.55 18.97
C GLY A 23 4.76 -18.70 17.82
N ASN A 24 4.21 -17.49 17.60
CA ASN A 24 4.65 -16.63 16.52
C ASN A 24 6.01 -16.02 16.84
N PHE A 25 7.00 -16.24 15.98
CA PHE A 25 8.28 -15.54 16.02
C PHE A 25 8.17 -14.20 15.26
N LEU A 26 8.36 -13.11 16.01
CA LEU A 26 8.35 -11.72 15.56
C LEU A 26 9.76 -11.16 15.73
N TYR A 27 10.32 -10.59 14.67
CA TYR A 27 11.68 -10.06 14.69
C TYR A 27 11.75 -8.69 14.03
N ASP A 28 12.26 -7.71 14.76
CA ASP A 28 12.37 -6.32 14.35
C ASP A 28 13.84 -5.89 14.33
N ASN A 29 14.39 -5.68 13.13
CA ASN A 29 15.76 -5.28 12.93
C ASN A 29 15.85 -3.85 12.37
N PRO A 30 16.14 -2.83 13.21
CA PRO A 30 16.56 -1.53 12.70
C PRO A 30 17.87 -1.65 11.93
N ASP A 31 17.89 -1.13 10.71
CA ASP A 31 19.03 -1.20 9.80
C ASP A 31 19.81 0.12 9.82
N VAL A 32 19.10 1.23 9.56
CA VAL A 32 19.71 2.55 9.34
C VAL A 32 18.85 3.64 9.98
N GLY A 33 19.48 4.52 10.74
CA GLY A 33 18.89 5.75 11.25
C GLY A 33 19.32 6.96 10.43
N TYR A 34 18.44 7.94 10.25
CA TYR A 34 18.80 9.24 9.72
C TYR A 34 18.04 10.37 10.40
N ILE A 35 18.69 11.55 10.47
CA ILE A 35 18.06 12.76 11.01
C ILE A 35 17.74 13.73 9.88
N GLU A 36 16.48 14.13 9.82
CA GLU A 36 15.94 15.13 8.90
C GLU A 36 15.03 16.09 9.66
N ASN A 37 15.25 17.40 9.53
CA ASN A 37 14.46 18.45 10.21
C ASN A 37 14.27 18.22 11.71
N ASP A 38 15.37 17.90 12.43
CA ASP A 38 15.39 17.58 13.86
C ASP A 38 14.51 16.38 14.28
N LYS A 39 14.14 15.52 13.31
CA LYS A 39 13.44 14.26 13.55
C LYS A 39 14.31 13.07 13.17
N GLU A 40 14.33 12.08 14.06
CA GLU A 40 14.97 10.79 13.81
C GLU A 40 14.01 9.88 13.04
N HIS A 41 14.51 9.27 11.98
CA HIS A 41 13.82 8.27 11.17
C HIS A 41 14.65 7.00 11.18
N ILE A 42 13.99 5.85 11.35
CA ILE A 42 14.64 4.55 11.37
C ILE A 42 14.05 3.67 10.27
N LEU A 43 14.93 3.23 9.39
CA LEU A 43 14.67 2.16 8.44
C LEU A 43 14.82 0.83 9.16
N SER A 44 13.79 0.00 9.11
CA SER A 44 13.76 -1.29 9.80
C SER A 44 13.22 -2.38 8.90
N ARG A 45 13.65 -3.61 9.17
CA ARG A 45 13.06 -4.86 8.64
C ARG A 45 12.30 -5.56 9.75
N HIS A 46 11.14 -6.10 9.39
CA HIS A 46 10.21 -6.81 10.26
C HIS A 46 9.97 -8.20 9.69
N TYR A 47 10.00 -9.23 10.52
CA TYR A 47 9.67 -10.59 10.16
C TYR A 47 8.56 -11.15 11.06
N ASP A 48 7.58 -11.78 10.43
CA ASP A 48 6.46 -12.47 11.10
C ASP A 48 6.36 -13.92 10.61
N SER A 49 6.72 -14.88 11.45
CA SER A 49 6.69 -16.30 11.07
C SER A 49 5.30 -16.82 10.66
N MET A 50 4.24 -16.22 11.22
CA MET A 50 2.84 -16.53 10.91
C MET A 50 2.21 -15.52 9.93
N GLY A 51 3.02 -14.64 9.33
CA GLY A 51 2.58 -13.71 8.30
C GLY A 51 1.91 -14.43 7.11
N LEU A 52 1.14 -13.67 6.32
CA LEU A 52 0.32 -14.21 5.22
C LEU A 52 1.11 -14.82 4.04
N GLY A 53 2.42 -15.02 4.17
CA GLY A 53 3.22 -15.70 3.17
C GLY A 53 3.54 -14.85 1.95
N LYS A 54 3.49 -13.52 2.06
CA LYS A 54 3.84 -12.61 0.96
C LYS A 54 5.36 -12.55 0.80
N ASP A 55 5.82 -12.70 -0.44
CA ASP A 55 7.23 -12.49 -0.80
C ASP A 55 7.51 -11.00 -0.92
N GLY A 56 8.47 -10.50 -0.13
CA GLY A 56 8.97 -9.14 -0.19
C GLY A 56 10.41 -9.08 -0.72
N LEU A 57 10.98 -7.87 -0.73
CA LEU A 57 12.37 -7.63 -1.18
C LEU A 57 13.41 -8.49 -0.44
N PHE A 58 13.12 -8.87 0.81
CA PHE A 58 13.99 -9.68 1.67
C PHE A 58 13.50 -11.13 1.83
N GLY A 59 12.53 -11.55 1.02
CA GLY A 59 11.95 -12.88 1.05
C GLY A 59 10.60 -12.94 1.75
N ARG A 60 10.07 -14.16 1.87
CA ARG A 60 8.75 -14.44 2.44
C ARG A 60 8.65 -13.93 3.88
N ASN A 61 7.53 -13.28 4.20
CA ASN A 61 7.19 -12.75 5.52
C ASN A 61 8.11 -11.64 6.06
N TRP A 62 9.04 -11.13 5.24
CA TRP A 62 9.80 -9.93 5.57
C TRP A 62 9.08 -8.69 5.03
N THR A 63 9.00 -7.66 5.86
CA THR A 63 8.51 -6.32 5.52
C THR A 63 9.57 -5.29 5.90
N MET A 64 9.66 -4.18 5.19
CA MET A 64 10.44 -3.01 5.61
C MET A 64 9.53 -1.86 6.04
N SER A 65 10.04 -0.97 6.91
CA SER A 65 9.34 0.25 7.29
C SER A 65 9.05 1.20 6.12
N ILE A 66 9.74 1.06 4.99
CA ILE A 66 9.49 1.79 3.74
C ILE A 66 8.67 1.01 2.71
N SER A 67 8.31 -0.25 2.99
CA SER A 67 7.60 -1.12 2.03
C SER A 67 6.08 -1.00 2.11
N GLU A 68 5.59 0.14 2.58
CA GLU A 68 4.17 0.45 2.56
C GLU A 68 3.63 0.34 1.13
N SER A 69 2.58 -0.46 0.96
CA SER A 69 2.12 -0.83 -0.37
C SER A 69 0.61 -1.01 -0.42
N LEU A 70 0.03 -0.64 -1.57
CA LEU A 70 -1.36 -0.90 -1.91
C LEU A 70 -1.43 -2.03 -2.93
N TYR A 71 -2.21 -3.07 -2.63
CA TYR A 71 -2.49 -4.18 -3.52
C TYR A 71 -3.92 -4.10 -4.03
N PHE A 72 -4.09 -4.28 -5.33
CA PHE A 72 -5.38 -4.15 -6.02
C PHE A 72 -5.86 -5.54 -6.41
N LEU A 73 -6.94 -6.00 -5.80
CA LEU A 73 -7.53 -7.30 -6.11
C LEU A 73 -8.48 -7.17 -7.31
N GLU A 74 -8.78 -8.30 -7.98
CA GLU A 74 -9.68 -8.35 -9.13
C GLU A 74 -11.09 -7.87 -8.79
N ASN A 75 -11.60 -8.23 -7.61
CA ASN A 75 -12.92 -7.81 -7.13
C ASN A 75 -13.01 -6.32 -6.73
N GLY A 76 -11.94 -5.54 -6.94
CA GLY A 76 -11.88 -4.12 -6.60
C GLY A 76 -11.59 -3.83 -5.13
N THR A 77 -11.39 -4.85 -4.29
CA THR A 77 -10.87 -4.69 -2.93
C THR A 77 -9.43 -4.20 -2.99
N ILE A 78 -9.06 -3.32 -2.05
CA ILE A 78 -7.68 -2.84 -1.90
C ILE A 78 -7.13 -3.32 -0.56
N GLN A 79 -5.91 -3.84 -0.56
CA GLN A 79 -5.18 -4.16 0.66
C GLN A 79 -4.04 -3.17 0.84
N TYR A 80 -3.93 -2.59 2.03
CA TYR A 80 -2.80 -1.78 2.44
C TYR A 80 -1.91 -2.58 3.38
N GLN A 81 -0.64 -2.74 3.05
CA GLN A 81 0.36 -3.21 3.99
C GLN A 81 1.06 -2.00 4.62
N ASP A 82 1.00 -1.89 5.94
CA ASP A 82 1.72 -0.85 6.67
C ASP A 82 3.21 -1.19 6.86
N SER A 83 3.97 -0.24 7.39
CA SER A 83 5.39 -0.37 7.69
C SER A 83 5.73 -1.53 8.64
N THR A 84 4.74 -2.06 9.39
CA THR A 84 4.91 -3.21 10.28
C THR A 84 4.57 -4.55 9.61
N GLY A 85 4.12 -4.53 8.35
CA GLY A 85 3.69 -5.71 7.61
C GLY A 85 2.22 -6.09 7.84
N ARG A 86 1.50 -5.36 8.71
CA ARG A 86 0.07 -5.60 8.93
C ARG A 86 -0.73 -5.20 7.70
N ILE A 87 -1.75 -6.00 7.40
CA ILE A 87 -2.59 -5.80 6.22
C ILE A 87 -3.97 -5.31 6.64
N TYR A 88 -4.35 -4.15 6.12
CA TYR A 88 -5.66 -3.54 6.24
C TYR A 88 -6.43 -3.75 4.95
N THR A 89 -7.61 -4.35 5.03
CA THR A 89 -8.43 -4.67 3.86
C THR A 89 -9.57 -3.67 3.71
N PHE A 90 -9.56 -2.93 2.60
CA PHE A 90 -10.57 -1.97 2.20
C PHE A 90 -11.51 -2.59 1.19
N VAL A 91 -12.69 -3.00 1.66
CA VAL A 91 -13.74 -3.58 0.80
C VAL A 91 -14.44 -2.46 0.06
N ARG A 92 -14.56 -2.60 -1.26
CA ARG A 92 -15.25 -1.63 -2.12
C ARG A 92 -16.76 -1.74 -1.94
N ASN A 93 -17.41 -0.61 -1.67
CA ASN A 93 -18.87 -0.48 -1.60
C ASN A 93 -19.46 -0.31 -3.02
N GLU A 94 -20.79 -0.46 -3.15
CA GLU A 94 -21.49 -0.28 -4.43
C GLU A 94 -21.36 1.14 -5.00
N ASP A 95 -21.30 2.14 -4.13
CA ASP A 95 -21.06 3.55 -4.49
C ASP A 95 -19.61 3.83 -4.92
N GLY A 96 -18.73 2.83 -4.84
CA GLY A 96 -17.33 2.93 -5.19
C GLY A 96 -16.41 3.54 -4.13
N THR A 97 -16.93 3.82 -2.93
CA THR A 97 -16.15 4.15 -1.73
C THR A 97 -15.58 2.87 -1.10
N TYR A 98 -14.74 3.03 -0.06
CA TYR A 98 -14.12 1.91 0.64
C TYR A 98 -14.53 1.87 2.11
N LYS A 99 -14.90 0.69 2.58
CA LYS A 99 -15.19 0.46 4.00
C LYS A 99 -13.89 0.45 4.80
N THR A 100 -13.85 1.26 5.87
CA THR A 100 -12.74 1.26 6.83
C THR A 100 -12.61 -0.12 7.50
N PRO A 101 -11.40 -0.71 7.51
CA PRO A 101 -11.13 -1.95 8.23
C PRO A 101 -11.41 -1.79 9.73
N TYR A 102 -12.02 -2.82 10.33
CA TYR A 102 -12.41 -2.81 11.73
C TYR A 102 -11.21 -2.56 12.66
N GLY A 103 -11.38 -1.67 13.64
CA GLY A 103 -10.33 -1.35 14.62
C GLY A 103 -9.15 -0.55 14.05
N SER A 104 -9.25 -0.06 12.82
CA SER A 104 -8.21 0.76 12.19
C SER A 104 -8.61 2.23 12.15
N SER A 105 -7.61 3.12 12.20
CA SER A 105 -7.78 4.56 12.02
C SER A 105 -7.51 5.04 10.59
N TYR A 106 -7.42 4.09 9.65
CA TYR A 106 -7.13 4.37 8.25
C TYR A 106 -8.40 4.63 7.44
N GLN A 107 -8.32 5.55 6.49
CA GLN A 107 -9.37 5.81 5.50
C GLN A 107 -8.75 5.84 4.11
N LEU A 108 -9.47 5.27 3.14
CA LEU A 108 -9.04 5.23 1.75
C LEU A 108 -10.06 5.94 0.87
N ASN A 109 -9.63 7.05 0.28
CA ASN A 109 -10.44 7.83 -0.65
C ASN A 109 -9.96 7.62 -2.08
N ARG A 110 -10.91 7.55 -3.00
CA ARG A 110 -10.66 7.45 -4.44
C ARG A 110 -11.33 8.64 -5.12
N SER A 111 -10.56 9.35 -5.94
CA SER A 111 -11.07 10.43 -6.79
C SER A 111 -10.61 10.23 -8.24
N VAL A 112 -11.37 10.79 -9.18
CA VAL A 112 -10.89 10.92 -10.56
C VAL A 112 -9.87 12.06 -10.58
N SER A 113 -8.67 11.74 -11.02
CA SER A 113 -7.56 12.67 -11.19
C SER A 113 -7.63 13.39 -12.54
N GLU A 114 -7.93 12.64 -13.59
CA GLU A 114 -8.01 13.13 -14.97
C GLU A 114 -8.92 12.19 -15.77
N THR A 115 -9.52 12.67 -16.85
CA THR A 115 -10.16 11.83 -17.87
C THR A 115 -9.48 12.11 -19.19
N ARG A 116 -9.05 11.08 -19.91
CA ARG A 116 -8.49 11.22 -21.27
C ARG A 116 -9.34 10.49 -22.28
N THR A 117 -9.61 11.17 -23.37
CA THR A 117 -10.26 10.60 -24.55
C THR A 117 -9.24 9.91 -25.42
N PHE A 118 -9.49 8.65 -25.73
CA PHE A 118 -8.73 7.86 -26.68
C PHE A 118 -9.58 7.61 -27.92
N THR A 119 -8.93 7.60 -29.07
CA THR A 119 -9.55 7.22 -30.34
C THR A 119 -9.05 5.84 -30.72
N ARG A 120 -9.98 4.93 -31.00
CA ARG A 120 -9.67 3.62 -31.56
C ARG A 120 -10.41 3.47 -32.88
N ASP A 121 -9.70 2.92 -33.85
CA ASP A 121 -10.27 2.48 -35.12
C ASP A 121 -11.18 1.26 -34.87
N SER A 122 -12.43 1.33 -35.33
CA SER A 122 -13.33 0.18 -35.35
C SER A 122 -12.73 -0.92 -36.24
N ASP A 123 -12.71 -2.17 -35.80
CA ASP A 123 -12.04 -3.25 -36.55
C ASP A 123 -12.80 -3.66 -37.85
N TYR A 124 -13.80 -2.89 -38.31
CA TYR A 124 -14.67 -3.22 -39.44
C TYR A 124 -14.89 -2.03 -40.38
N TYR A 125 -14.28 -2.07 -41.58
CA TYR A 125 -14.52 -1.11 -42.65
C TYR A 125 -14.65 -1.81 -43.99
N ASP A 126 -15.56 -1.34 -44.84
CA ASP A 126 -15.52 -1.63 -46.27
C ASP A 126 -14.36 -0.81 -46.89
N GLN A 127 -13.65 -1.35 -47.88
CA GLN A 127 -12.44 -0.69 -48.44
C GLN A 127 -12.75 0.64 -49.12
N ASP A 128 -14.01 0.87 -49.47
CA ASP A 128 -14.50 2.09 -50.12
C ASP A 128 -15.02 3.15 -49.12
N ASP A 129 -15.11 2.83 -47.83
CA ASP A 129 -15.61 3.72 -46.77
C ASP A 129 -14.47 4.35 -45.94
N ALA A 130 -14.73 5.55 -45.41
CA ALA A 130 -13.82 6.17 -44.46
C ALA A 130 -13.77 5.34 -43.16
N PRO A 131 -12.58 5.14 -42.56
CA PRO A 131 -12.46 4.40 -41.31
C PRO A 131 -13.30 5.07 -40.21
N ILE A 132 -14.22 4.30 -39.65
CA ILE A 132 -15.01 4.65 -38.47
C ILE A 132 -14.08 4.63 -37.26
N SER A 133 -13.89 5.77 -36.62
CA SER A 133 -13.18 5.87 -35.36
C SER A 133 -14.16 6.07 -34.22
N GLU A 134 -13.92 5.38 -33.11
CA GLU A 134 -14.68 5.51 -31.88
C GLU A 134 -13.82 6.21 -30.82
N ASN A 135 -14.41 7.23 -30.20
CA ASN A 135 -13.81 7.90 -29.05
C ASN A 135 -14.34 7.25 -27.77
N PHE A 136 -13.43 6.91 -26.86
CA PHE A 136 -13.78 6.42 -25.53
C PHE A 136 -12.99 7.16 -24.46
N ASP A 137 -13.67 7.51 -23.37
CA ASP A 137 -13.08 8.20 -22.24
C ASP A 137 -12.56 7.20 -21.21
N VAL A 138 -11.33 7.43 -20.76
CA VAL A 138 -10.67 6.65 -19.71
C VAL A 138 -10.40 7.56 -18.52
N ASP A 139 -10.99 7.21 -17.38
CA ASP A 139 -10.76 7.89 -16.11
C ASP A 139 -9.47 7.39 -15.44
N TYR A 140 -8.67 8.34 -14.96
CA TYR A 140 -7.47 8.12 -14.17
C TYR A 140 -7.82 8.31 -12.70
N TYR A 141 -7.47 7.35 -11.86
CA TYR A 141 -7.84 7.38 -10.44
C TYR A 141 -6.64 7.71 -9.54
N GLN A 142 -6.89 8.60 -8.59
CA GLN A 142 -5.99 8.86 -7.48
C GLN A 142 -6.56 8.20 -6.22
N TYR A 143 -5.68 7.55 -5.46
CA TYR A 143 -5.99 6.96 -4.17
C TYR A 143 -5.24 7.74 -3.08
N GLU A 144 -5.99 8.16 -2.06
CA GLU A 144 -5.46 8.86 -0.91
C GLU A 144 -5.74 8.03 0.33
N LEU A 145 -4.68 7.50 0.93
CA LEU A 145 -4.73 6.81 2.21
C LEU A 145 -4.39 7.82 3.31
N SER A 146 -5.29 7.98 4.29
CA SER A 146 -5.09 8.83 5.44
C SER A 146 -5.20 8.04 6.74
N GLN A 147 -4.48 8.50 7.76
CA GLN A 147 -4.62 8.00 9.13
C GLN A 147 -4.97 9.15 10.06
N SER A 148 -6.01 8.95 10.88
CA SER A 148 -6.41 9.91 11.91
C SER A 148 -6.01 9.40 13.30
N VAL A 149 -5.29 10.19 14.07
CA VAL A 149 -4.98 9.88 15.47
C VAL A 149 -5.54 11.01 16.32
N ASN A 150 -6.45 10.70 17.26
CA ASN A 150 -7.16 11.70 18.06
C ASN A 150 -7.85 12.79 17.20
N ASP A 151 -8.50 12.37 16.11
CA ASP A 151 -9.17 13.23 15.12
C ASP A 151 -8.27 14.21 14.34
N GLU A 152 -6.95 14.14 14.50
CA GLU A 152 -5.98 14.88 13.67
C GLU A 152 -5.40 13.97 12.57
N LYS A 153 -5.39 14.47 11.33
CA LYS A 153 -4.80 13.76 10.17
C LYS A 153 -3.28 13.74 10.33
N LYS A 154 -2.71 12.57 10.65
CA LYS A 154 -1.29 12.43 10.97
C LYS A 154 -0.42 12.23 9.74
N TYR A 155 -0.91 11.51 8.72
CA TYR A 155 -0.21 11.36 7.45
C TYR A 155 -1.18 11.13 6.28
N SER A 156 -0.69 11.37 5.07
CA SER A 156 -1.39 11.13 3.81
C SER A 156 -0.42 10.49 2.80
N ILE A 157 -0.72 9.31 2.29
CA ILE A 157 -0.04 8.76 1.11
C ILE A 157 -0.99 8.92 -0.08
N THR A 158 -0.49 9.61 -1.10
CA THR A 158 -1.18 9.74 -2.38
C THR A 158 -0.51 8.82 -3.38
N MET A 159 -1.27 7.85 -3.89
CA MET A 159 -0.81 6.93 -4.92
C MET A 159 -1.72 7.08 -6.14
N VAL A 160 -1.15 7.50 -7.27
CA VAL A 160 -1.86 7.61 -8.55
C VAL A 160 -1.66 6.30 -9.30
N ILE A 161 -2.75 5.60 -9.58
CA ILE A 161 -2.68 4.27 -10.19
C ILE A 161 -3.51 4.23 -11.45
N LEU A 162 -2.86 3.80 -12.51
CA LEU A 162 -3.43 3.60 -13.83
C LEU A 162 -4.28 2.33 -13.80
N ARG A 163 -5.60 2.47 -13.79
CA ARG A 163 -6.49 1.34 -14.09
C ARG A 163 -7.38 1.70 -15.26
N ASN A 164 -7.22 0.95 -16.34
CA ASN A 164 -8.15 0.98 -17.45
C ASN A 164 -9.44 0.28 -17.00
N LYS A 165 -10.59 0.77 -17.48
CA LYS A 165 -11.90 0.23 -17.12
C LYS A 165 -12.16 -1.04 -17.94
N TYR A 166 -11.52 -2.14 -17.57
CA TYR A 166 -11.80 -3.47 -18.13
C TYR A 166 -12.00 -4.48 -16.99
#